data_AF-A0A974C0M2-F1
#
_entry.id   AF-A0A974C0M2-F1
#
_cell.length_a   1.000
_cell.length_b   1.000
_cell.length_c   1.000
_cell.angle_alpha   90.00
_cell.angle_beta   90.00
_cell.angle_gamma   90.00
#
_symmetry.space_group_name_H-M   'P 1'
#
loop_
_entity.id
_entity.type
_entity.pdbx_description
1 polymer ?
#
loop_
_entity_poly.entity_id
_entity_poly.type
_entity_poly.pdbx_seq_one_letter_code
_entity_poly.pdbx_strand_id
1 'polypeptide(L)'
;MWSTLLCVKCPTTGLYVGKTGHTLHQRMSSHRSNINCGKTDFPVVAHFCSNNHSIDDLQVIVLMSNFKTQQEQKEWEYKFMQKFNTI
;
A
#
# COMPACT_ATOMS: atom_id res chain seq x y z
N MET A 1 -8.10 2.78 -8.02
CA MET A 1 -6.75 3.41 -8.10
C MET A 1 -5.72 2.46 -7.51
N TRP A 2 -4.52 2.43 -8.09
CA TRP A 2 -3.37 1.68 -7.57
C TRP A 2 -2.42 2.63 -6.84
N SER A 3 -2.05 2.26 -5.63
CA SER A 3 -1.10 3.01 -4.82
C SER A 3 -0.15 2.05 -4.13
N THR A 4 1.07 2.50 -3.97
CA THR A 4 2.11 1.83 -3.22
C THR A 4 2.28 2.52 -1.88
N LEU A 5 2.33 1.74 -0.82
CA LEU A 5 2.82 2.16 0.48
C LEU A 5 4.28 1.77 0.60
N LEU A 6 5.08 2.68 1.12
CA LEU A 6 6.50 2.49 1.32
C LEU A 6 6.83 2.82 2.78
N CYS A 7 7.72 2.03 3.36
CA CYS A 7 8.43 2.41 4.57
C CYS A 7 9.75 3.09 4.22
N VAL A 8 9.98 4.32 4.69
CA VAL A 8 11.22 5.07 4.42
C VAL A 8 12.46 4.41 5.01
N LYS A 9 12.30 3.65 6.10
CA LYS A 9 13.39 2.88 6.74
C LYS A 9 13.65 1.55 6.04
N CYS A 10 12.71 1.05 5.24
CA CYS A 10 12.80 -0.24 4.57
C CYS A 10 12.48 -0.08 3.07
N PRO A 11 13.31 0.63 2.28
CA PRO A 11 12.99 0.93 0.89
C PRO A 11 12.90 -0.30 -0.01
N THR A 12 13.60 -1.39 0.32
CA THR A 12 13.60 -2.66 -0.43
C THR A 12 12.60 -3.69 0.09
N THR A 13 12.29 -3.69 1.38
CA THR A 13 11.49 -4.74 2.03
C THR A 13 10.14 -4.24 2.58
N GLY A 14 9.98 -2.93 2.79
CA GLY A 14 8.78 -2.29 3.30
C GLY A 14 7.90 -1.74 2.18
N LEU A 15 7.85 -2.43 1.04
CA LEU A 15 7.06 -2.06 -0.11
C LEU A 15 5.75 -2.86 -0.13
N TYR A 16 4.61 -2.17 -0.16
CA TYR A 16 3.31 -2.80 -0.30
C TYR A 16 2.52 -2.16 -1.44
N VAL A 17 2.11 -2.96 -2.41
CA VAL A 17 1.29 -2.51 -3.53
C VAL A 17 -0.11 -3.04 -3.35
N GLY A 18 -1.12 -2.18 -3.55
CA GLY A 18 -2.48 -2.69 -3.59
C GLY A 18 -3.45 -1.80 -4.35
N LYS A 19 -4.56 -2.40 -4.73
CA LYS A 19 -5.71 -1.74 -5.33
C LYS A 19 -6.60 -1.14 -4.25
N THR A 20 -7.20 0.01 -4.54
CA THR A 20 -8.30 0.57 -3.75
C THR A 20 -9.43 1.02 -4.66
N GLY A 21 -10.68 0.70 -4.27
CA GLY A 21 -11.89 1.30 -4.83
C GLY A 21 -12.20 2.67 -4.24
N HIS A 22 -11.61 3.00 -3.09
CA HIS A 22 -11.78 4.26 -2.38
C HIS A 22 -10.77 5.33 -2.84
N THR A 23 -11.01 6.58 -2.45
CA THR A 23 -10.07 7.68 -2.66
C THR A 23 -8.75 7.45 -1.92
N LEU A 24 -7.70 8.17 -2.31
CA LEU A 24 -6.37 8.06 -1.68
C LEU A 24 -6.45 8.46 -0.20
N HIS A 25 -7.21 9.53 0.07
CA HIS A 25 -7.45 10.04 1.41
C HIS A 25 -8.11 8.99 2.31
N GLN A 26 -9.20 8.37 1.86
CA GLN A 26 -9.88 7.31 2.64
C GLN A 26 -8.98 6.11 2.89
N ARG A 27 -8.23 5.69 1.86
CA ARG A 27 -7.25 4.61 2.01
C ARG A 27 -6.21 4.95 3.06
N MET A 28 -5.66 6.17 3.02
CA MET A 28 -4.64 6.59 3.97
C MET A 28 -5.19 6.71 5.38
N SER A 29 -6.36 7.31 5.54
CA SER A 29 -7.05 7.36 6.83
C SER A 29 -7.26 5.96 7.41
N SER A 30 -7.68 4.99 6.58
CA SER A 30 -7.84 3.60 7.01
C SER A 30 -6.52 2.95 7.44
N HIS A 31 -5.45 3.10 6.68
CA HIS A 31 -4.13 2.58 7.09
C HIS A 31 -3.65 3.23 8.39
N ARG A 32 -3.77 4.56 8.51
CA ARG A 32 -3.40 5.29 9.73
C ARG A 32 -4.18 4.80 10.95
N SER A 33 -5.49 4.67 10.81
CA SER A 33 -6.36 4.15 11.88
C SER A 33 -6.01 2.71 12.25
N ASN A 34 -5.80 1.82 11.28
CA ASN A 34 -5.45 0.42 11.55
C ASN A 34 -4.09 0.28 12.24
N ILE A 35 -3.10 1.11 11.87
CA ILE A 35 -1.79 1.17 12.55
C ILE A 35 -1.96 1.66 13.99
N ASN A 36 -2.67 2.77 14.19
CA ASN A 36 -2.88 3.33 15.53
C ASN A 36 -3.68 2.38 16.45
N CYS A 37 -4.58 1.57 15.89
CA CYS A 37 -5.32 0.56 16.62
C CYS A 37 -4.56 -0.76 16.79
N GLY A 38 -3.35 -0.90 16.23
CA GLY A 38 -2.55 -2.12 16.36
C GLY A 38 -3.18 -3.37 15.74
N LYS A 39 -3.92 -3.23 14.63
CA LYS A 39 -4.57 -4.36 13.94
C LYS A 39 -3.56 -5.20 13.14
N THR A 40 -2.72 -5.95 13.84
CA THR A 40 -1.58 -6.69 13.29
C THR A 40 -1.94 -7.86 12.38
N ASP A 41 -3.24 -8.20 12.24
CA ASP A 41 -3.73 -9.15 11.22
C ASP A 41 -3.40 -8.70 9.78
N PHE A 42 -3.19 -7.40 9.58
CA PHE A 42 -2.77 -6.86 8.29
C PHE A 42 -1.24 -6.76 8.21
N PRO A 43 -0.58 -7.31 7.16
CA PRO A 43 0.88 -7.30 7.02
C PRO A 43 1.50 -5.89 7.09
N VAL A 44 0.83 -4.91 6.46
CA VAL A 44 1.23 -3.51 6.50
C VAL A 44 1.24 -2.99 7.94
N VAL A 45 0.20 -3.31 8.71
CA VAL A 45 0.09 -2.87 10.10
C VAL A 45 1.13 -3.57 10.97
N ALA A 46 1.29 -4.88 10.81
CA ALA A 46 2.32 -5.65 11.53
C ALA A 46 3.72 -5.06 11.32
N HIS A 47 4.05 -4.63 10.10
CA HIS A 47 5.31 -3.95 9.80
C HIS A 47 5.46 -2.63 10.58
N PHE A 48 4.48 -1.73 10.51
CA PHE A 48 4.55 -0.42 11.17
C PHE A 48 4.34 -0.46 12.69
N CYS A 49 3.85 -1.57 13.24
CA CYS A 49 3.77 -1.84 14.67
C CYS A 49 4.98 -2.62 15.22
N SER A 50 5.94 -2.99 14.37
CA SER A 50 7.16 -3.68 14.79
C SER A 50 8.18 -2.73 15.42
N ASN A 51 9.17 -3.27 16.16
CA ASN A 51 10.20 -2.45 16.79
C ASN A 51 10.90 -1.53 15.77
N ASN A 52 11.12 -0.27 16.18
CA ASN A 52 11.81 0.77 15.43
C ASN A 52 11.07 1.34 14.20
N HIS A 53 9.79 1.01 14.01
CA HIS A 53 8.93 1.56 12.98
C HIS A 53 7.74 2.32 13.58
N SER A 54 7.26 3.35 12.88
CA SER A 54 6.02 4.05 13.22
C SER A 54 5.28 4.50 11.95
N ILE A 55 4.09 5.04 12.16
CA ILE A 55 3.29 5.68 11.10
C ILE A 55 4.00 6.84 10.40
N ASP A 56 5.00 7.45 11.04
CA ASP A 56 5.79 8.55 10.44
C ASP A 56 6.74 8.04 9.36
N ASP A 57 7.05 6.74 9.38
CA ASP A 57 7.85 6.09 8.36
C ASP A 57 7.03 5.74 7.11
N LEU A 58 5.71 5.93 7.13
CA LEU A 58 4.80 5.59 6.03
C LEU A 58 4.75 6.68 4.95
N GLN A 59 5.14 6.32 3.74
CA GLN A 59 4.92 7.12 2.53
C GLN A 59 3.95 6.42 1.57
N VAL A 60 3.30 7.23 0.73
CA VAL A 60 2.40 6.73 -0.32
C VAL A 60 2.77 7.32 -1.66
N ILE A 61 2.79 6.47 -2.68
CA ILE A 61 3.00 6.85 -4.08
C ILE A 61 1.80 6.35 -4.86
N VAL A 62 1.16 7.23 -5.63
CA VAL A 62 0.13 6.83 -6.58
C VAL A 62 0.83 6.28 -7.82
N LEU A 63 0.57 5.01 -8.14
CA LEU A 63 1.14 4.39 -9.32
C LEU A 63 0.31 4.75 -10.55
N MET A 64 -1.01 4.52 -10.46
CA MET A 64 -1.91 4.75 -11.58
C MET A 64 -3.37 4.85 -11.13
N SER A 65 -4.14 5.67 -11.84
CA SER A 65 -5.56 5.91 -11.60
C SER A 65 -6.31 6.02 -12.93
N ASN A 66 -7.62 6.28 -12.87
CA ASN A 66 -8.44 6.63 -14.04
C ASN A 66 -8.47 5.58 -15.17
N PHE A 67 -8.47 4.29 -14.81
CA PHE A 67 -8.66 3.21 -15.77
C PHE A 67 -10.00 3.36 -16.47
N LYS A 68 -9.99 3.21 -17.80
CA LYS A 68 -11.20 3.31 -18.63
C LYS A 68 -12.00 2.01 -18.61
N THR A 69 -11.32 0.88 -18.41
CA THR A 69 -11.95 -0.45 -18.43
C THR A 69 -11.45 -1.34 -17.30
N GLN A 70 -12.25 -2.34 -16.93
CA GLN A 70 -11.86 -3.38 -15.98
C GLN A 70 -10.70 -4.24 -16.50
N GLN A 71 -10.63 -4.45 -17.82
CA GLN A 71 -9.56 -5.22 -18.46
C GLN A 71 -8.21 -4.50 -18.34
N GLU A 72 -8.17 -3.21 -18.69
CA GLU A 72 -6.98 -2.37 -18.51
C GLU A 72 -6.52 -2.38 -17.03
N GLN A 73 -7.47 -2.31 -16.11
CA GLN A 73 -7.16 -2.37 -14.68
C GLN A 73 -6.51 -3.70 -14.27
N LYS A 74 -6.98 -4.84 -14.79
CA LYS A 74 -6.40 -6.19 -14.53
C LYS A 74 -5.02 -6.36 -15.17
N GLU A 75 -4.79 -5.78 -16.34
CA GLU A 75 -3.48 -5.83 -17.00
C GLU A 75 -2.43 -5.06 -16.21
N TRP A 76 -2.79 -3.88 -15.69
CA TRP A 76 -1.89 -3.11 -14.82
C TRP A 76 -1.68 -3.77 -13.47
N GLU A 77 -2.71 -4.37 -12.89
CA GLU A 77 -2.61 -5.22 -11.68
C GLU A 77 -1.52 -6.29 -11.85
N TYR A 78 -1.62 -7.07 -12.93
CA TYR A 78 -0.64 -8.10 -13.26
C TYR A 78 0.78 -7.52 -13.43
N LYS A 79 0.91 -6.43 -14.19
CA LYS A 79 2.21 -5.77 -14.40
C LYS A 79 2.83 -5.26 -13.10
N PHE A 80 2.03 -4.71 -12.19
CA PHE A 80 2.52 -4.22 -10.90
C PHE A 80 2.95 -5.37 -9.97
N MET A 81 2.18 -6.46 -9.91
CA MET A 81 2.56 -7.64 -9.12
C MET A 81 3.88 -8.24 -9.60
N GLN A 82 4.09 -8.35 -10.92
CA GLN A 82 5.35 -8.82 -11.49
C GLN A 82 6.52 -7.86 -11.19
N LYS A 83 6.31 -6.56 -11.36
CA LYS A 83 7.39 -5.56 -11.21
C LYS A 83 7.87 -5.42 -9.77
N PHE A 84 6.96 -5.50 -8.80
CA PHE A 84 7.27 -5.26 -7.39
C PHE A 84 7.47 -6.54 -6.58
N ASN A 85 7.50 -7.69 -7.25
CA ASN A 85 7.75 -9.01 -6.65
C ASN A 85 6.85 -9.29 -5.44
N THR A 86 5.59 -8.86 -5.51
CA THR A 86 4.59 -9.05 -4.45
C THR A 86 3.78 -10.33 -4.65
N ILE A 87 4.39 -11.36 -5.24
CA ILE A 87 3.77 -12.67 -5.55
C ILE A 87 3.96 -13.59 -4.35
#